data_AF-A0AAW9ILI7-F1
#
_entry.id   AF-A0AAW9ILI7-F1
#
_cell.length_a   1.000
_cell.length_b   1.000
_cell.length_c   1.000
_cell.angle_alpha   90.00
_cell.angle_beta   90.00
_cell.angle_gamma   90.00
#
_symmetry.space_group_name_H-M   'P 1'
#
loop_
_entity.id
_entity.type
_entity.pdbx_description
1 polymer ?
#
loop_
_entity_poly.entity_id
_entity_poly.type
_entity_poly.pdbx_seq_one_letter_code
_entity_poly.pdbx_strand_id
1 'polypeptide(L)'
;MKNNKILYVPLDDRPVNLMIVKQLANLAELEIKTPIKEDLGCFLKEGNVNSIKKWINTEKCDSLIISLDMLLYGGLIASRTDKRSVEEAMDILKFLKAYKKENRDTKI
;
A
#
# COMPACT_ATOMS: atom_id res chain seq x y z
N MET A 1 17.24 12.98 -14.08
CA MET A 1 16.28 13.64 -13.18
C MET A 1 15.68 12.54 -12.32
N LYS A 2 15.56 12.70 -10.99
CA LYS A 2 14.82 11.72 -10.18
C LYS A 2 13.37 11.77 -10.67
N ASN A 3 12.87 10.67 -11.23
CA ASN A 3 11.46 10.60 -11.55
C ASN A 3 10.73 10.58 -10.21
N ASN A 4 9.77 11.48 -9.97
CA ASN A 4 9.05 11.53 -8.69
C ASN A 4 7.98 10.42 -8.63
N LYS A 5 8.36 9.17 -8.91
CA LYS A 5 7.43 8.04 -8.96
C LYS A 5 7.15 7.55 -7.55
N ILE A 6 5.89 7.62 -7.18
CA ILE A 6 5.36 7.23 -5.87
C ILE A 6 4.48 5.99 -6.05
N LEU A 7 4.77 4.93 -5.31
CA LEU A 7 3.78 3.88 -5.05
C LEU A 7 3.01 4.26 -3.81
N TYR A 8 1.69 4.21 -3.91
CA TYR A 8 0.80 4.58 -2.82
C TYR A 8 -0.20 3.45 -2.55
N VAL A 9 -0.14 2.89 -1.34
CA VAL A 9 -1.10 1.93 -0.82
C VAL A 9 -2.00 2.66 0.19
N PRO A 10 -3.26 2.96 -0.18
CA PRO A 10 -4.17 3.70 0.68
C PRO A 10 -4.65 2.87 1.87
N LEU A 11 -5.33 3.52 2.82
CA LEU A 11 -5.96 2.86 3.95
C LEU A 11 -7.12 1.93 3.55
N ASP A 12 -7.88 2.32 2.53
CA ASP A 12 -9.02 1.59 1.94
C ASP A 12 -9.43 2.26 0.62
N ASP A 13 -10.53 1.79 0.01
CA ASP A 13 -11.02 2.28 -1.27
C ASP A 13 -11.84 3.59 -1.21
N ARG A 14 -12.02 4.19 -0.01
CA ARG A 14 -12.84 5.40 0.14
C ARG A 14 -12.23 6.55 -0.67
N PRO A 15 -13.06 7.44 -1.26
CA PRO A 15 -12.58 8.51 -2.14
C PRO A 15 -11.49 9.40 -1.54
N VAL A 16 -11.59 9.71 -0.25
CA VAL A 16 -10.60 10.52 0.47
C VAL A 16 -9.22 9.86 0.53
N ASN A 17 -9.17 8.54 0.62
CA ASN A 17 -7.94 7.77 0.71
C ASN A 17 -7.36 7.46 -0.67
N LEU A 18 -8.17 7.27 -1.70
CA LEU A 18 -7.67 6.88 -3.02
C LEU A 18 -7.78 8.00 -4.07
N MET A 19 -9.00 8.45 -4.35
CA MET A 19 -9.28 9.38 -5.43
C MET A 19 -8.67 10.76 -5.19
N ILE A 20 -8.87 11.33 -3.99
CA ILE A 20 -8.37 12.66 -3.66
C ILE A 20 -6.85 12.68 -3.62
N VAL A 21 -6.21 11.64 -3.08
CA VAL A 21 -4.74 11.54 -3.07
C VAL A 21 -4.18 11.49 -4.49
N LYS A 22 -4.81 10.72 -5.39
CA LYS A 22 -4.41 10.71 -6.81
C LYS A 22 -4.59 12.07 -7.49
N GLN A 23 -5.68 12.78 -7.19
CA GLN A 23 -5.92 14.13 -7.71
C GLN A 23 -4.85 15.13 -7.21
N LEU A 24 -4.51 15.09 -5.91
CA LEU A 24 -3.48 15.94 -5.33
C LEU A 24 -2.10 15.66 -5.91
N ALA A 25 -1.74 14.39 -6.08
CA ALA A 25 -0.47 14.01 -6.72
C ALA A 25 -0.39 14.51 -8.17
N ASN A 26 -1.50 14.40 -8.93
CA ASN A 26 -1.56 14.91 -10.30
C ASN A 26 -1.42 16.44 -10.35
N LEU A 27 -2.06 17.17 -9.42
CA LEU A 27 -1.91 18.63 -9.30
C LEU A 27 -0.48 19.05 -8.97
N ALA A 28 0.25 18.20 -8.23
CA ALA A 28 1.65 18.41 -7.89
C ALA A 28 2.63 17.87 -8.96
N GLU A 29 2.13 17.44 -10.13
CA GLU A 29 2.92 16.85 -11.21
C GLU A 29 3.77 15.63 -10.75
N LEU A 30 3.25 14.87 -9.79
CA LEU A 30 3.88 13.65 -9.28
C LEU A 30 3.30 12.42 -9.98
N GLU A 31 4.16 11.49 -10.40
CA GLU A 31 3.72 10.20 -10.93
C GLU A 31 3.33 9.29 -9.76
N ILE A 32 2.02 9.09 -9.55
CA ILE A 32 1.51 8.20 -8.50
C ILE A 32 0.89 6.93 -9.11
N LYS A 33 1.26 5.77 -8.56
CA LYS A 33 0.58 4.50 -8.84
C LYS A 33 0.00 3.91 -7.57
N THR A 34 -1.13 3.23 -7.72
CA THR A 34 -1.84 2.55 -6.62
C THR A 34 -2.13 1.11 -7.03
N PRO A 35 -2.37 0.19 -6.08
CA PRO A 35 -3.00 -1.08 -6.39
C PRO A 35 -4.31 -0.89 -7.16
N ILE A 36 -4.73 -1.91 -7.90
CA ILE A 36 -6.07 -1.93 -8.49
C ILE A 36 -7.11 -1.90 -7.37
N LYS A 37 -8.27 -1.28 -7.64
CA LYS A 37 -9.26 -1.02 -6.59
C LYS A 37 -9.81 -2.32 -5.99
N GLU A 38 -9.87 -3.37 -6.78
CA GLU A 38 -10.39 -4.70 -6.42
C GLU A 38 -9.55 -5.40 -5.36
N ASP A 39 -8.27 -5.05 -5.26
CA ASP A 39 -7.34 -5.55 -4.24
C ASP A 39 -7.39 -4.73 -2.95
N LEU A 40 -8.03 -3.56 -2.93
CA LEU A 40 -8.16 -2.73 -1.74
C LEU A 40 -9.35 -3.18 -0.87
N GLY A 41 -9.23 -2.96 0.43
CA GLY A 41 -10.34 -3.14 1.36
C GLY A 41 -11.51 -2.21 1.00
N CYS A 42 -12.71 -2.78 0.98
CA CYS A 42 -13.97 -2.09 0.68
C CYS A 42 -15.03 -2.50 1.70
N PHE A 43 -15.38 -1.59 2.61
CA PHE A 43 -16.33 -1.85 3.70
C PHE A 43 -15.95 -3.10 4.51
N LEU A 44 -16.81 -4.13 4.54
CA LEU A 44 -16.56 -5.39 5.25
C LEU A 44 -15.68 -6.38 4.47
N LYS A 45 -15.40 -6.09 3.19
CA LYS A 45 -14.50 -6.89 2.36
C LYS A 45 -13.06 -6.46 2.61
N GLU A 46 -12.24 -7.39 3.07
CA GLU A 46 -10.81 -7.19 3.23
C GLU A 46 -10.10 -7.09 1.87
N GLY A 47 -9.06 -6.27 1.83
CA GLY A 47 -8.15 -6.15 0.71
C GLY A 47 -7.24 -7.37 0.56
N ASN A 48 -6.80 -7.62 -0.66
CA ASN A 48 -5.93 -8.73 -0.99
C ASN A 48 -4.46 -8.36 -0.72
N VAL A 49 -4.02 -8.60 0.51
CA VAL A 49 -2.64 -8.35 0.95
C VAL A 49 -1.60 -9.03 0.06
N ASN A 50 -1.87 -10.25 -0.42
CA ASN A 50 -0.92 -10.96 -1.27
C ASN A 50 -0.77 -10.31 -2.65
N SER A 51 -1.88 -9.88 -3.27
CA SER A 51 -1.84 -9.10 -4.51
C SER A 51 -1.08 -7.78 -4.32
N ILE A 52 -1.34 -7.05 -3.23
CA ILE A 52 -0.66 -5.78 -2.95
C ILE A 52 0.85 -5.98 -2.79
N LYS A 53 1.30 -6.98 -2.03
CA LYS A 53 2.73 -7.31 -1.90
C LYS A 53 3.37 -7.63 -3.26
N LYS A 54 2.68 -8.44 -4.07
CA LYS A 54 3.15 -8.79 -5.42
C LYS A 54 3.27 -7.54 -6.29
N TRP A 55 2.27 -6.67 -6.27
CA TRP A 55 2.26 -5.41 -7.01
C TRP A 55 3.42 -4.49 -6.61
N ILE A 56 3.68 -4.32 -5.29
CA ILE A 56 4.83 -3.56 -4.77
C ILE A 56 6.15 -4.10 -5.33
N ASN A 57 6.33 -5.43 -5.39
CA ASN A 57 7.55 -6.05 -5.92
C ASN A 57 7.72 -5.90 -7.43
N THR A 58 6.64 -5.73 -8.19
CA THR A 58 6.70 -5.59 -9.65
C THR A 58 7.01 -4.17 -10.12
N GLU A 59 6.84 -3.18 -9.25
CA GLU A 59 6.95 -1.77 -9.59
C GLU A 59 8.19 -1.13 -8.95
N LYS A 60 8.98 -0.42 -9.76
CA LYS A 60 10.07 0.44 -9.25
C LYS A 60 9.52 1.80 -8.85
N CYS A 61 10.06 2.38 -7.77
CA CYS A 61 9.71 3.74 -7.32
C CYS A 61 10.80 4.38 -6.47
N ASP A 62 10.72 5.70 -6.37
CA ASP A 62 11.58 6.53 -5.54
C ASP A 62 11.02 6.67 -4.12
N SER A 63 9.70 6.55 -3.97
CA SER A 63 9.01 6.59 -2.68
C SER A 63 7.83 5.62 -2.64
N LEU A 64 7.68 4.93 -1.51
CA LEU A 64 6.56 4.05 -1.19
C LEU A 64 5.83 4.63 0.01
N ILE A 65 4.61 5.12 -0.19
CA ILE A 65 3.73 5.57 0.89
C ILE A 65 2.71 4.46 1.14
N ILE A 66 2.67 3.91 2.36
CA ILE A 66 1.89 2.71 2.64
C ILE A 66 1.14 2.79 3.96
N SER A 67 -0.17 2.51 3.91
CA SER A 67 -0.95 2.22 5.12
C SER A 67 -0.58 0.84 5.65
N LEU A 68 -0.12 0.78 6.90
CA LEU A 68 0.12 -0.50 7.56
C LEU A 68 -1.18 -1.25 7.83
N ASP A 69 -2.31 -0.59 8.10
CA ASP A 69 -3.60 -1.28 8.23
C ASP A 69 -3.99 -2.01 6.94
N MET A 70 -3.72 -1.41 5.78
CA MET A 70 -3.99 -2.04 4.49
C MET A 70 -3.02 -3.19 4.24
N LEU A 71 -1.72 -2.96 4.40
CA LEU A 71 -0.70 -3.99 4.18
C LEU A 71 -0.90 -5.18 5.13
N LEU A 72 -1.12 -4.91 6.41
CA LEU A 72 -1.11 -5.93 7.45
C LEU A 72 -2.46 -6.61 7.63
N TYR A 73 -3.59 -5.95 7.33
CA TYR A 73 -4.93 -6.49 7.62
C TYR A 73 -5.91 -6.40 6.45
N GLY A 74 -5.56 -5.71 5.36
CA GLY A 74 -6.47 -5.52 4.22
C GLY A 74 -7.43 -4.34 4.39
N GLY A 75 -7.16 -3.41 5.31
CA GLY A 75 -7.85 -2.12 5.41
C GLY A 75 -8.36 -1.79 6.81
N LEU A 76 -8.89 -0.58 7.00
CA LEU A 76 -9.24 -0.03 8.33
C LEU A 76 -10.23 -0.89 9.13
N ILE A 77 -11.29 -1.39 8.48
CA ILE A 77 -12.30 -2.19 9.18
C ILE A 77 -11.73 -3.57 9.50
N ALA A 78 -11.01 -4.17 8.54
CA ALA A 78 -10.38 -5.47 8.73
C ALA A 78 -9.32 -5.46 9.84
N SER A 79 -8.58 -4.35 10.03
CA SER A 79 -7.59 -4.21 11.12
C SER A 79 -8.20 -4.14 12.51
N ARG A 80 -9.53 -4.04 12.63
CA ARG A 80 -10.28 -4.04 13.90
C ARG A 80 -10.98 -5.37 14.18
N THR A 81 -10.63 -6.41 13.42
CA THR A 81 -11.14 -7.77 13.61
C THR A 81 -10.03 -8.69 14.09
N ASP A 82 -10.39 -9.81 14.67
CA ASP A 82 -9.50 -10.88 15.16
C ASP A 82 -9.13 -11.91 14.07
N LYS A 83 -9.38 -11.59 12.80
CA LYS A 83 -9.17 -12.50 11.66
C LYS A 83 -7.70 -12.83 11.37
N ARG A 84 -6.75 -12.05 11.87
CA ARG A 84 -5.32 -12.21 11.60
C ARG A 84 -4.51 -12.13 12.88
N SER A 85 -3.65 -13.11 13.10
CA SER A 85 -2.81 -13.17 14.30
C SER A 85 -1.66 -12.16 14.24
N VAL A 86 -1.05 -11.89 15.40
CA VAL A 86 0.15 -11.04 15.48
C VAL A 86 1.31 -11.68 14.71
N GLU A 87 1.45 -13.00 14.75
CA GLU A 87 2.47 -13.75 14.03
C GLU A 87 2.32 -13.58 12.51
N GLU A 88 1.09 -13.71 12.00
CA GLU A 88 0.79 -13.50 10.58
C GLU A 88 1.07 -12.05 10.14
N ALA A 89 0.67 -11.07 10.96
CA ALA A 89 0.95 -9.65 10.70
C ALA A 89 2.48 -9.38 10.72
N MET A 90 3.21 -9.98 11.64
CA MET A 90 4.67 -9.85 11.73
C MET A 90 5.37 -10.48 10.53
N ASP A 91 4.87 -11.60 10.01
CA ASP A 91 5.40 -12.21 8.78
C ASP A 91 5.17 -11.32 7.56
N ILE A 92 4.02 -10.65 7.47
CA ILE A 92 3.78 -9.63 6.44
C ILE A 92 4.72 -8.43 6.63
N LEU A 93 5.01 -8.02 7.87
CA LEU A 93 5.94 -6.91 8.11
C LEU A 93 7.39 -7.25 7.73
N LYS A 94 7.79 -8.53 7.85
CA LYS A 94 9.11 -9.01 7.36
C LYS A 94 9.26 -8.78 5.85
N PHE A 95 8.18 -8.88 5.08
CA PHE A 95 8.20 -8.54 3.66
C PHE A 95 8.62 -7.08 3.43
N LEU A 96 8.06 -6.11 4.17
CA LEU A 96 8.42 -4.70 4.00
C LEU A 96 9.89 -4.44 4.37
N LYS A 97 10.40 -5.12 5.41
CA LYS A 97 11.83 -5.07 5.77
C LYS A 97 12.72 -5.64 4.65
N ALA A 98 12.34 -6.76 4.05
CA ALA A 98 13.08 -7.34 2.92
C ALA A 98 13.05 -6.42 1.69
N TYR A 99 11.87 -5.89 1.35
CA TYR A 99 11.71 -4.93 0.27
C TYR A 99 12.65 -3.72 0.42
N LYS A 100 12.73 -3.12 1.62
CA LYS A 100 13.65 -1.99 1.88
C LYS A 100 15.13 -2.37 1.77
N LYS A 101 15.49 -3.60 2.14
CA LYS A 101 16.88 -4.10 2.04
C LYS A 101 17.31 -4.24 0.58
N GLU A 102 16.40 -4.69 -0.28
CA GLU A 102 16.60 -4.86 -1.73
C GLU A 102 16.52 -3.53 -2.49
N ASN A 103 15.65 -2.61 -2.05
CA ASN A 103 15.42 -1.30 -2.66
C ASN A 103 15.93 -0.18 -1.76
N ARG A 104 17.26 -0.14 -1.55
CA ARG A 104 17.89 0.77 -0.57
C ARG A 104 17.59 2.24 -0.81
N ASP A 105 17.48 2.64 -2.07
CA ASP A 105 17.26 4.02 -2.49
C ASP A 105 15.80 4.47 -2.39
N THR A 106 14.85 3.54 -2.37
CA THR A 106 13.41 3.85 -2.24
C THR A 106 13.12 4.34 -0.82
N LYS A 107 12.53 5.54 -0.70
CA LYS A 107 12.05 6.04 0.60
C LYS A 107 10.76 5.33 0.99
N ILE A 108 10.60 4.96 2.25
CA ILE A 108 9.37 4.39 2.81
C ILE A 108 9.02 5.20 4.04
#